data_AF-A0A843FW85-F1
#
_entry.id   AF-A0A843FW85-F1
#
_cell.length_a   1.000
_cell.length_b   1.000
_cell.length_c   1.000
_cell.angle_alpha   90.00
_cell.angle_beta   90.00
_cell.angle_gamma   90.00
#
_symmetry.space_group_name_H-M   'P 1'
#
loop_
_entity.id
_entity.type
_entity.pdbx_description
1 polymer ?
#
loop_
_entity_poly.entity_id
_entity_poly.type
_entity_poly.pdbx_seq_one_letter_code
_entity_poly.pdbx_strand_id
1 'polypeptide(L)'
;MKSEVEAQSKPAEDAKKAADAAAEEEAKKQAESSEQISKESSTQEVEKVADKPKIGYIHMSGCTGDGMSLTENYDILSTLLTDMVDIVYGTTLVDLWEMPEMDLALVEGSVCLQDEHSIKELMEVREKSGLVCAFGSCAMTGCFTRYARGGQLAQPKHESFVPISDLIKVDCAIPGCPASPEIIAKVVVALINGDMDYLQPMLDMAACNLACGCDLQTNVVSKALCCGCGTCVLACPTRALEMVEGRPSHNKNRCIKCGACSVHCPRTWFPAEQIKKDLGL
;
A
#
# COMPACT_ATOMS: atom_id res chain seq x y z
N MET A 1 78.34 -30.09 -7.49
CA MET A 1 77.07 -30.64 -6.98
C MET A 1 75.95 -29.83 -7.63
N LYS A 2 75.02 -30.51 -8.33
CA LYS A 2 73.70 -30.01 -8.78
C LYS A 2 72.91 -29.51 -7.54
N SER A 3 71.94 -28.60 -7.54
CA SER A 3 70.74 -28.33 -8.36
C SER A 3 70.00 -27.13 -7.69
N GLU A 4 69.35 -26.21 -8.44
CA GLU A 4 67.89 -25.91 -8.43
C GLU A 4 67.24 -25.55 -7.06
N VAL A 5 66.34 -24.57 -6.86
CA VAL A 5 65.36 -23.85 -7.71
C VAL A 5 64.77 -22.67 -6.91
N GLU A 6 64.46 -21.56 -7.61
CA GLU A 6 63.58 -20.48 -7.16
C GLU A 6 62.12 -20.94 -7.05
N ALA A 7 61.39 -20.56 -5.99
CA ALA A 7 59.96 -20.23 -6.05
C ALA A 7 59.43 -19.86 -4.66
N GLN A 8 58.81 -18.67 -4.51
CA GLN A 8 57.64 -18.45 -3.65
C GLN A 8 57.18 -16.97 -3.70
N SER A 9 56.25 -16.64 -4.61
CA SER A 9 55.25 -15.55 -4.44
C SER A 9 54.27 -15.49 -5.62
N LYS A 10 53.45 -16.53 -5.84
CA LYS A 10 52.42 -16.53 -6.90
C LYS A 10 50.99 -17.07 -6.57
N PRO A 11 50.61 -17.65 -5.40
CA PRO A 11 49.24 -18.19 -5.28
C PRO A 11 48.15 -17.18 -4.87
N ALA A 12 48.49 -16.03 -4.29
CA ALA A 12 47.50 -15.16 -3.63
C ALA A 12 46.88 -14.09 -4.55
N GLU A 13 47.57 -13.69 -5.61
CA GLU A 13 47.13 -12.61 -6.51
C GLU A 13 46.17 -13.14 -7.59
N ASP A 14 46.40 -14.36 -8.06
CA ASP A 14 45.54 -15.03 -9.05
C ASP A 14 44.19 -15.46 -8.46
N ALA A 15 44.14 -15.84 -7.18
CA ALA A 15 42.90 -16.19 -6.48
C ALA A 15 41.98 -14.98 -6.26
N LYS A 16 42.56 -13.79 -6.05
CA LYS A 16 41.81 -12.54 -5.87
C LYS A 16 41.21 -12.06 -7.20
N LYS A 17 41.97 -12.13 -8.29
CA LYS A 17 41.47 -11.83 -9.66
C LYS A 17 40.34 -12.74 -10.10
N ALA A 18 40.38 -14.03 -9.75
CA ALA A 18 39.31 -14.97 -10.07
C ALA A 18 38.02 -14.69 -9.28
N ALA A 19 38.14 -14.26 -8.01
CA ALA A 19 36.99 -13.88 -7.19
C ALA A 19 36.34 -12.57 -7.64
N ASP A 20 37.15 -11.58 -8.01
CA ASP A 20 36.67 -10.27 -8.50
C ASP A 20 35.95 -10.42 -9.87
N ALA A 21 36.45 -11.29 -10.76
CA ALA A 21 35.82 -11.58 -12.05
C ALA A 21 34.48 -12.34 -11.92
N ALA A 22 34.38 -13.26 -10.94
CA ALA A 22 33.13 -13.97 -10.65
C ALA A 22 32.04 -13.04 -10.07
N ALA A 23 32.44 -12.08 -9.24
CA ALA A 23 31.54 -11.08 -8.67
C ALA A 23 31.02 -10.09 -9.74
N GLU A 24 31.84 -9.71 -10.72
CA GLU A 24 31.40 -8.88 -11.86
C GLU A 24 30.43 -9.60 -12.80
N GLU A 25 30.59 -10.92 -12.97
CA GLU A 25 29.69 -11.72 -13.82
C GLU A 25 28.33 -11.97 -13.14
N GLU A 26 28.29 -12.16 -11.81
CA GLU A 26 27.05 -12.22 -11.04
C GLU A 26 26.32 -10.86 -11.00
N ALA A 27 27.05 -9.75 -10.88
CA ALA A 27 26.48 -8.41 -10.91
C ALA A 27 25.84 -8.07 -12.27
N LYS A 28 26.45 -8.52 -13.38
CA LYS A 28 25.87 -8.37 -14.73
C LYS A 28 24.62 -9.21 -14.93
N LYS A 29 24.60 -10.45 -14.46
CA LYS A 29 23.41 -11.32 -14.55
C LYS A 29 22.26 -10.79 -13.68
N GLN A 30 22.56 -10.22 -12.53
CA GLN A 30 21.56 -9.55 -11.69
C GLN A 30 21.02 -8.28 -12.36
N ALA A 31 21.88 -7.47 -12.97
CA ALA A 31 21.47 -6.28 -13.73
C ALA A 31 20.56 -6.64 -14.92
N GLU A 32 20.92 -7.64 -15.73
CA GLU A 32 20.12 -8.10 -16.87
C GLU A 32 18.78 -8.71 -16.42
N SER A 33 18.75 -9.45 -15.31
CA SER A 33 17.50 -9.98 -14.74
C SER A 33 16.59 -8.87 -14.21
N SER A 34 17.16 -7.81 -13.61
CA SER A 34 16.38 -6.66 -13.12
C SER A 34 15.82 -5.81 -14.25
N GLU A 35 16.51 -5.73 -15.39
CA GLU A 35 16.07 -5.04 -16.61
C GLU A 35 14.99 -5.81 -17.37
N GLN A 36 14.99 -7.15 -17.28
CA GLN A 36 13.92 -7.99 -17.83
C GLN A 36 12.65 -7.93 -16.97
N ILE A 37 12.78 -7.92 -15.65
CA ILE A 37 11.65 -7.79 -14.72
C ILE A 37 10.97 -6.41 -14.85
N SER A 38 11.74 -5.34 -15.08
CA SER A 38 11.17 -4.00 -15.29
C SER A 38 10.48 -3.85 -16.66
N LYS A 39 10.91 -4.60 -17.68
CA LYS A 39 10.26 -4.64 -18.99
C LYS A 39 8.96 -5.44 -19.00
N GLU A 40 8.86 -6.52 -18.23
CA GLU A 40 7.62 -7.33 -18.19
C GLU A 40 6.52 -6.67 -17.35
N SER A 41 6.87 -5.98 -16.25
CA SER A 41 5.88 -5.27 -15.42
C SER A 41 5.27 -4.04 -16.10
N SER A 42 5.89 -3.54 -17.17
CA SER A 42 5.48 -2.33 -17.90
C SER A 42 4.58 -2.61 -19.13
N THR A 43 4.21 -3.88 -19.38
CA THR A 43 3.48 -4.28 -20.62
C THR A 43 1.98 -4.48 -20.47
N GLN A 44 1.31 -3.95 -19.44
CA GLN A 44 -0.15 -3.83 -19.51
C GLN A 44 -0.51 -2.70 -20.47
N GLU A 45 -0.87 -3.08 -21.70
CA GLU A 45 -1.24 -2.16 -22.78
C GLU A 45 -2.38 -1.23 -22.34
N VAL A 46 -2.12 0.08 -22.45
CA VAL A 46 -3.02 1.14 -22.00
C VAL A 46 -3.97 1.52 -23.13
N GLU A 47 -5.23 1.12 -23.02
CA GLU A 47 -6.28 1.54 -23.95
C GLU A 47 -6.90 2.88 -23.53
N LYS A 48 -7.23 3.70 -24.54
CA LYS A 48 -7.88 5.00 -24.36
C LYS A 48 -9.35 4.81 -24.01
N VAL A 49 -9.78 5.25 -22.83
CA VAL A 49 -11.16 5.07 -22.36
C VAL A 49 -12.06 6.18 -22.95
N ALA A 50 -13.18 5.80 -23.57
CA ALA A 50 -14.09 6.74 -24.26
C ALA A 50 -14.88 7.65 -23.30
N ASP A 51 -15.27 7.12 -22.13
CA ASP A 51 -15.86 7.87 -21.01
C ASP A 51 -15.00 7.59 -19.76
N LYS A 52 -14.21 8.57 -19.33
CA LYS A 52 -13.28 8.42 -18.20
C LYS A 52 -14.05 8.43 -16.88
N PRO A 53 -13.76 7.50 -15.95
CA PRO A 53 -14.32 7.56 -14.61
C PRO A 53 -13.97 8.88 -13.92
N LYS A 54 -14.99 9.53 -13.35
CA LYS A 54 -14.84 10.76 -12.56
C LYS A 54 -14.42 10.40 -11.14
N ILE A 55 -13.19 10.74 -10.80
CA ILE A 55 -12.60 10.45 -9.50
C ILE A 55 -12.51 11.72 -8.66
N GLY A 56 -12.94 11.63 -7.40
CA GLY A 56 -12.62 12.61 -6.37
C GLY A 56 -11.46 12.16 -5.50
N TYR A 57 -10.51 13.04 -5.21
CA TYR A 57 -9.55 12.85 -4.14
C TYR A 57 -9.90 13.77 -2.97
N ILE A 58 -10.41 13.18 -1.89
CA ILE A 58 -10.88 13.94 -0.71
C ILE A 58 -9.91 13.73 0.44
N HIS A 59 -9.35 14.84 0.92
CA HIS A 59 -8.38 14.85 2.00
C HIS A 59 -9.08 15.23 3.32
N MET A 60 -9.27 14.24 4.19
CA MET A 60 -9.78 14.44 5.55
C MET A 60 -8.62 14.76 6.51
N SER A 61 -8.63 14.20 7.73
CA SER A 61 -7.46 14.25 8.63
C SER A 61 -6.41 13.20 8.21
N GLY A 62 -5.86 13.38 7.02
CA GLY A 62 -4.80 12.59 6.40
C GLY A 62 -3.42 13.26 6.49
N CYS A 63 -2.45 12.72 5.76
CA CYS A 63 -1.10 13.29 5.67
C CYS A 63 -0.66 13.58 4.23
N THR A 64 -1.56 13.38 3.27
CA THR A 64 -1.35 13.43 1.81
C THR A 64 -0.39 12.34 1.31
N GLY A 65 0.06 11.44 2.17
CA GLY A 65 1.01 10.37 1.81
C GLY A 65 0.43 9.36 0.83
N ASP A 66 -0.86 9.07 0.92
CA ASP A 66 -1.53 8.18 -0.03
C ASP A 66 -1.70 8.88 -1.39
N GLY A 67 -2.07 10.17 -1.38
CA GLY A 67 -2.05 11.01 -2.59
C GLY A 67 -0.66 11.09 -3.25
N MET A 68 0.41 11.22 -2.46
CA MET A 68 1.79 11.16 -2.97
C MET A 68 2.11 9.80 -3.58
N SER A 69 1.77 8.71 -2.91
CA SER A 69 1.99 7.36 -3.43
C SER A 69 1.28 7.09 -4.77
N LEU A 70 0.08 7.65 -4.96
CA LEU A 70 -0.60 7.63 -6.27
C LEU A 70 0.28 8.28 -7.35
N THR A 71 0.90 9.42 -7.04
CA THR A 71 1.77 10.16 -7.98
C THR A 71 3.16 9.52 -8.18
N GLU A 72 3.56 8.57 -7.33
CA GLU A 72 4.82 7.84 -7.50
C GLU A 72 4.73 6.73 -8.58
N ASN A 73 3.59 6.58 -9.24
CA ASN A 73 3.45 5.78 -10.47
C ASN A 73 4.06 6.52 -11.69
N TYR A 74 5.37 6.82 -11.63
CA TYR A 74 6.04 7.81 -12.48
C TYR A 74 5.81 7.63 -13.99
N ASP A 75 5.94 6.40 -14.50
CA ASP A 75 5.88 6.12 -15.93
C ASP A 75 4.46 6.27 -16.49
N ILE A 76 3.45 5.93 -15.68
CA ILE A 76 2.05 5.93 -16.10
C ILE A 76 1.27 7.15 -15.61
N LEU A 77 1.84 7.99 -14.72
CA LEU A 77 1.11 9.08 -14.07
C LEU A 77 0.49 10.05 -15.09
N SER A 78 1.25 10.44 -16.12
CA SER A 78 0.73 11.31 -17.17
C SER A 78 -0.47 10.66 -17.85
N THR A 79 -0.30 9.43 -18.35
CA THR A 79 -1.36 8.68 -19.05
C THR A 79 -2.57 8.42 -18.16
N LEU A 80 -2.35 8.13 -16.88
CA LEU A 80 -3.39 7.94 -15.89
C LEU A 80 -4.28 9.18 -15.81
N LEU A 81 -3.67 10.34 -15.59
CA LEU A 81 -4.37 11.61 -15.41
C LEU A 81 -4.91 12.21 -16.73
N THR A 82 -4.31 11.89 -17.88
CA THR A 82 -4.71 12.45 -19.17
C THR A 82 -5.67 11.58 -19.96
N ASP A 83 -5.56 10.25 -19.87
CA ASP A 83 -6.24 9.32 -20.77
C ASP A 83 -7.10 8.27 -20.06
N MET A 84 -6.84 7.97 -18.78
CA MET A 84 -7.51 6.87 -18.07
C MET A 84 -8.62 7.34 -17.12
N VAL A 85 -8.37 8.37 -16.31
CA VAL A 85 -9.32 8.89 -15.31
C VAL A 85 -9.48 10.40 -15.45
N ASP A 86 -10.58 10.94 -14.93
CA ASP A 86 -10.79 12.38 -14.79
C ASP A 86 -10.88 12.74 -13.31
N ILE A 87 -9.84 13.40 -12.77
CA ILE A 87 -9.88 13.88 -11.38
C ILE A 87 -10.70 15.18 -11.36
N VAL A 88 -11.96 15.06 -10.95
CA VAL A 88 -12.94 16.16 -11.02
C VAL A 88 -13.04 16.98 -9.74
N TYR A 89 -12.53 16.46 -8.61
CA TYR A 89 -12.61 17.13 -7.33
C TYR A 89 -11.46 16.74 -6.40
N GLY A 90 -11.14 17.65 -5.49
CA GLY A 90 -10.05 17.53 -4.53
C GLY A 90 -9.18 18.77 -4.57
N THR A 91 -9.35 19.64 -3.59
CA THR A 91 -8.71 20.98 -3.53
C THR A 91 -7.18 20.95 -3.51
N THR A 92 -6.57 19.78 -3.32
CA THR A 92 -5.13 19.57 -3.50
C THR A 92 -4.70 19.60 -4.97
N LEU A 93 -5.57 19.17 -5.89
CA LEU A 93 -5.25 18.96 -7.31
C LEU A 93 -6.15 19.75 -8.27
N VAL A 94 -7.35 20.14 -7.84
CA VAL A 94 -8.38 20.75 -8.69
C VAL A 94 -8.85 22.07 -8.08
N ASP A 95 -8.86 23.14 -8.89
CA ASP A 95 -9.36 24.47 -8.52
C ASP A 95 -10.90 24.52 -8.55
N LEU A 96 -11.55 23.66 -7.75
CA LEU A 96 -13.01 23.56 -7.63
C LEU A 96 -13.42 23.46 -6.16
N TRP A 97 -14.36 24.32 -5.73
CA TRP A 97 -14.83 24.37 -4.34
C TRP A 97 -16.20 23.72 -4.13
N GLU A 98 -17.01 23.62 -5.17
CA GLU A 98 -18.31 22.95 -5.13
C GLU A 98 -18.14 21.48 -5.53
N MET A 99 -18.48 20.55 -4.64
CA MET A 99 -18.29 19.12 -4.90
C MET A 99 -19.22 18.64 -6.03
N PRO A 100 -18.69 18.07 -7.13
CA PRO A 100 -19.50 17.50 -8.20
C PRO A 100 -19.95 16.07 -7.86
N GLU A 101 -20.78 15.48 -8.72
CA GLU A 101 -21.03 14.03 -8.70
C GLU A 101 -19.80 13.26 -9.22
N MET A 102 -19.51 12.13 -8.58
CA MET A 102 -18.29 11.33 -8.81
C MET A 102 -18.64 9.85 -8.93
N ASP A 103 -17.93 9.12 -9.79
CA ASP A 103 -18.07 7.67 -9.91
C ASP A 103 -17.36 6.98 -8.73
N LEU A 104 -16.19 7.51 -8.35
CA LEU A 104 -15.37 7.02 -7.25
C LEU A 104 -14.83 8.18 -6.42
N ALA A 105 -14.98 8.11 -5.10
CA ALA A 105 -14.28 8.96 -4.16
C ALA A 105 -13.15 8.18 -3.47
N LEU A 106 -11.91 8.63 -3.66
CA LEU A 106 -10.75 8.23 -2.88
C LEU A 106 -10.68 9.14 -1.65
N VAL A 107 -11.11 8.64 -0.50
CA VAL A 107 -11.14 9.41 0.75
C VAL A 107 -9.92 9.06 1.58
N GLU A 108 -8.97 9.98 1.67
CA GLU A 108 -7.78 9.85 2.50
C GLU A 108 -8.01 10.41 3.90
N GLY A 109 -7.49 9.72 4.92
CA GLY A 109 -7.45 10.23 6.28
C GLY A 109 -8.65 9.83 7.13
N SER A 110 -8.45 9.89 8.44
CA SER A 110 -9.54 9.68 9.42
C SER A 110 -10.39 10.95 9.56
N VAL A 111 -11.49 10.88 10.29
CA VAL A 111 -12.43 11.99 10.46
C VAL A 111 -12.42 12.46 11.91
N CYS A 112 -12.17 13.76 12.12
CA CYS A 112 -12.27 14.39 13.43
C CYS A 112 -13.74 14.63 13.79
N LEU A 113 -14.22 14.03 14.89
CA LEU A 113 -15.62 14.19 15.32
C LEU A 113 -15.95 15.59 15.85
N GLN A 114 -14.93 16.41 16.16
CA GLN A 114 -15.12 17.77 16.68
C GLN A 114 -14.96 18.85 15.60
N ASP A 115 -14.69 18.46 14.36
CA ASP A 115 -14.63 19.37 13.21
C ASP A 115 -15.87 19.24 12.34
N GLU A 116 -16.73 20.26 12.36
CA GLU A 116 -18.01 20.23 11.64
C GLU A 116 -17.84 20.19 10.12
N HIS A 117 -16.78 20.80 9.59
CA HIS A 117 -16.54 20.80 8.15
C HIS A 117 -16.20 19.40 7.67
N SER A 118 -15.25 18.73 8.33
CA SER A 118 -14.90 17.33 8.03
C SER A 118 -16.12 16.39 8.04
N ILE A 119 -17.03 16.55 9.01
CA ILE A 119 -18.24 15.72 9.06
C ILE A 119 -19.16 16.02 7.87
N LYS A 120 -19.41 17.30 7.57
CA LYS A 120 -20.28 17.71 6.45
C LYS A 120 -19.72 17.26 5.10
N GLU A 121 -18.43 17.46 4.88
CA GLU A 121 -17.73 17.07 3.66
C GLU A 121 -17.80 15.55 3.46
N LEU A 122 -17.58 14.74 4.50
CA LEU A 122 -17.68 13.28 4.38
C LEU A 122 -19.10 12.80 4.03
N MET A 123 -20.13 13.43 4.63
CA MET A 123 -21.51 13.10 4.31
C MET A 123 -21.84 13.47 2.86
N GLU A 124 -21.38 14.64 2.41
CA GLU A 124 -21.53 15.10 1.03
C GLU A 124 -20.81 14.18 0.03
N VAL A 125 -19.60 13.70 0.36
CA VAL A 125 -18.89 12.69 -0.43
C VAL A 125 -19.74 11.45 -0.61
N ARG A 126 -20.35 10.94 0.47
CA ARG A 126 -21.18 9.74 0.36
C ARG A 126 -22.43 9.98 -0.50
N GLU A 127 -23.04 11.16 -0.41
CA GLU A 127 -24.22 11.53 -1.20
C GLU A 127 -23.89 11.68 -2.70
N LYS A 128 -22.73 12.25 -3.03
CA LYS A 128 -22.33 12.58 -4.41
C LYS A 128 -21.48 11.52 -5.10
N SER A 129 -21.08 10.47 -4.41
CA SER A 129 -20.23 9.41 -4.97
C SER A 129 -20.99 8.12 -5.21
N GLY A 130 -20.82 7.52 -6.39
CA GLY A 130 -21.27 6.16 -6.67
C GLY A 130 -20.59 5.14 -5.75
N LEU A 131 -19.26 5.17 -5.72
CA LEU A 131 -18.43 4.34 -4.82
C LEU A 131 -17.57 5.20 -3.90
N VAL A 132 -17.41 4.78 -2.65
CA VAL A 132 -16.48 5.38 -1.69
C VAL A 132 -15.40 4.36 -1.32
N CYS A 133 -14.16 4.76 -1.58
CA CYS A 133 -12.97 4.00 -1.23
C CYS A 133 -12.29 4.63 0.00
N ALA A 134 -12.09 3.84 1.06
CA ALA A 134 -11.17 4.21 2.13
C ALA A 134 -9.73 4.14 1.60
N PHE A 135 -9.14 5.30 1.31
CA PHE A 135 -7.83 5.40 0.72
C PHE A 135 -6.76 5.54 1.81
N GLY A 136 -5.99 4.47 2.03
CA GLY A 136 -5.00 4.41 3.09
C GLY A 136 -5.54 3.96 4.44
N SER A 137 -4.63 3.58 5.33
CA SER A 137 -4.99 2.98 6.63
C SER A 137 -5.67 3.97 7.58
N CYS A 138 -5.44 5.27 7.43
CA CYS A 138 -6.10 6.29 8.24
C CYS A 138 -7.60 6.30 7.98
N ALA A 139 -8.01 6.29 6.70
CA ALA A 139 -9.41 6.22 6.31
C ALA A 139 -10.03 4.87 6.69
N MET A 140 -9.32 3.77 6.44
CA MET A 140 -9.84 2.42 6.67
C MET A 140 -9.91 2.06 8.16
N THR A 141 -8.84 2.29 8.94
CA THR A 141 -8.69 1.72 10.30
C THR A 141 -8.46 2.78 11.39
N GLY A 142 -8.32 4.06 11.01
CA GLY A 142 -7.85 5.15 11.86
C GLY A 142 -6.32 5.23 11.96
N CYS A 143 -5.58 4.14 11.73
CA CYS A 143 -4.11 4.12 11.81
C CYS A 143 -3.59 4.82 13.08
N PHE A 144 -2.58 5.68 12.96
CA PHE A 144 -1.97 6.42 14.06
C PHE A 144 -2.89 7.46 14.72
N THR A 145 -3.99 7.90 14.08
CA THR A 145 -4.93 8.85 14.69
C THR A 145 -5.78 8.18 15.78
N ARG A 146 -5.77 6.84 15.85
CA ARG A 146 -6.25 6.08 17.02
C ARG A 146 -5.53 6.43 18.32
N TYR A 147 -4.38 7.10 18.26
CA TYR A 147 -3.66 7.59 19.43
C TYR A 147 -3.98 9.05 19.79
N ALA A 148 -4.74 9.76 18.94
CA ALA A 148 -5.17 11.12 19.23
C ALA A 148 -6.03 11.15 20.50
N ARG A 149 -5.81 12.20 21.31
CA ARG A 149 -6.47 12.40 22.61
C ARG A 149 -6.68 13.87 22.96
N GLY A 150 -6.59 14.76 21.97
CA GLY A 150 -6.77 16.19 22.14
C GLY A 150 -5.74 16.85 23.04
N GLY A 151 -6.10 18.03 23.56
CA GLY A 151 -5.27 18.83 24.47
C GLY A 151 -4.17 19.66 23.81
N GLN A 152 -3.99 19.56 22.49
CA GLN A 152 -2.99 20.33 21.75
C GLN A 152 -3.59 21.63 21.16
N LEU A 153 -2.87 22.74 21.28
CA LEU A 153 -3.26 24.02 20.66
C LEU A 153 -3.12 23.97 19.13
N ALA A 154 -3.86 24.77 18.35
CA ALA A 154 -4.84 25.79 18.76
C ALA A 154 -6.26 25.26 18.97
N GLN A 155 -6.49 23.96 18.77
CA GLN A 155 -7.79 23.31 18.95
C GLN A 155 -7.70 22.16 19.96
N PRO A 156 -7.62 22.45 21.28
CA PRO A 156 -7.53 21.41 22.30
C PRO A 156 -8.70 20.42 22.29
N LYS A 157 -9.85 20.85 21.73
CA LYS A 157 -11.05 20.03 21.57
C LYS A 157 -10.97 18.99 20.46
N HIS A 158 -10.03 19.08 19.51
CA HIS A 158 -9.89 18.08 18.44
C HIS A 158 -9.22 16.84 19.02
N GLU A 159 -10.04 15.91 19.49
CA GLU A 159 -9.63 14.79 20.33
C GLU A 159 -9.89 13.44 19.66
N SER A 160 -11.03 13.29 19.00
CA SER A 160 -11.54 11.98 18.59
C SER A 160 -11.51 11.84 17.08
N PHE A 161 -10.74 10.87 16.61
CA PHE A 161 -10.60 10.55 15.19
C PHE A 161 -11.06 9.11 14.93
N VAL A 162 -11.90 8.94 13.93
CA VAL A 162 -12.47 7.63 13.55
C VAL A 162 -12.22 7.33 12.07
N PRO A 163 -12.11 6.05 11.67
CA PRO A 163 -12.15 5.69 10.26
C PRO A 163 -13.48 6.11 9.64
N ILE A 164 -13.48 6.34 8.33
CA ILE A 164 -14.66 6.87 7.62
C ILE A 164 -15.86 5.92 7.67
N SER A 165 -15.61 4.61 7.79
CA SER A 165 -16.64 3.56 7.90
C SER A 165 -17.49 3.66 9.16
N ASP A 166 -17.04 4.38 10.19
CA ASP A 166 -17.82 4.59 11.41
C ASP A 166 -18.94 5.63 11.20
N LEU A 167 -18.89 6.42 10.11
CA LEU A 167 -19.84 7.50 9.80
C LEU A 167 -20.63 7.27 8.51
N ILE A 168 -20.01 6.66 7.50
CA ILE A 168 -20.63 6.41 6.19
C ILE A 168 -20.37 4.98 5.71
N LYS A 169 -21.19 4.50 4.77
CA LYS A 169 -20.95 3.24 4.08
C LYS A 169 -19.74 3.38 3.13
N VAL A 170 -18.73 2.54 3.34
CA VAL A 170 -17.54 2.39 2.49
C VAL A 170 -17.74 1.16 1.61
N ASP A 171 -17.41 1.28 0.31
CA ASP A 171 -17.60 0.19 -0.65
C ASP A 171 -16.34 -0.63 -0.88
N CYS A 172 -15.16 0.00 -0.81
CA CYS A 172 -13.86 -0.68 -0.89
C CYS A 172 -12.81 0.04 -0.03
N ALA A 173 -11.69 -0.63 0.25
CA ALA A 173 -10.56 -0.05 0.98
C ALA A 173 -9.23 -0.43 0.33
N ILE A 174 -8.31 0.53 0.28
CA ILE A 174 -6.91 0.31 -0.12
C ILE A 174 -6.04 0.49 1.13
N PRO A 175 -5.63 -0.60 1.80
CA PRO A 175 -4.82 -0.51 3.00
C PRO A 175 -3.38 -0.08 2.71
N GLY A 176 -2.74 0.54 3.71
CA GLY A 176 -1.33 0.94 3.66
C GLY A 176 -1.05 2.25 4.38
N CYS A 177 0.20 2.52 4.73
CA CYS A 177 0.61 3.78 5.35
C CYS A 177 1.99 4.22 4.84
N PRO A 178 2.09 4.67 3.56
CA PRO A 178 0.97 4.80 2.60
C PRO A 178 0.62 3.47 1.91
N ALA A 179 -0.52 3.43 1.21
CA ALA A 179 -0.78 2.39 0.21
C ALA A 179 0.35 2.40 -0.84
N SER A 180 0.75 1.24 -1.38
CA SER A 180 1.84 1.21 -2.36
C SER A 180 1.40 1.77 -3.71
N PRO A 181 2.31 2.39 -4.50
CA PRO A 181 1.94 2.94 -5.81
C PRO A 181 1.28 1.88 -6.72
N GLU A 182 1.79 0.65 -6.69
CA GLU A 182 1.33 -0.44 -7.53
C GLU A 182 -0.07 -0.92 -7.16
N ILE A 183 -0.41 -1.01 -5.86
CA ILE A 183 -1.76 -1.42 -5.45
C ILE A 183 -2.78 -0.36 -5.84
N ILE A 184 -2.42 0.92 -5.75
CA ILE A 184 -3.26 2.03 -6.18
C ILE A 184 -3.53 1.94 -7.68
N ALA A 185 -2.47 1.82 -8.49
CA ALA A 185 -2.60 1.70 -9.94
C ALA A 185 -3.45 0.49 -10.35
N LYS A 186 -3.18 -0.69 -9.76
CA LYS A 186 -3.94 -1.90 -10.08
C LYS A 186 -5.42 -1.79 -9.69
N VAL A 187 -5.73 -1.17 -8.56
CA VAL A 187 -7.14 -0.96 -8.15
C VAL A 187 -7.84 0.01 -9.10
N VAL A 188 -7.18 1.09 -9.50
CA VAL A 188 -7.75 2.04 -10.47
C VAL A 188 -7.98 1.37 -11.82
N VAL A 189 -7.00 0.62 -12.34
CA VAL A 189 -7.13 -0.16 -13.58
C VAL A 189 -8.26 -1.19 -13.48
N ALA A 190 -8.33 -1.93 -12.37
CA ALA A 190 -9.39 -2.91 -12.16
C ALA A 190 -10.78 -2.26 -12.10
N LEU A 191 -10.90 -1.07 -11.51
CA LEU A 191 -12.14 -0.29 -11.51
C LEU A 191 -12.54 0.17 -12.91
N ILE A 192 -11.59 0.67 -13.71
CA ILE A 192 -11.83 1.08 -15.11
C ILE A 192 -12.30 -0.11 -15.95
N ASN A 193 -11.67 -1.27 -15.76
CA ASN A 193 -11.96 -2.48 -16.53
C ASN A 193 -13.16 -3.29 -15.98
N GLY A 194 -13.71 -2.90 -14.83
CA GLY A 194 -14.75 -3.67 -14.14
C GLY A 194 -14.30 -5.07 -13.68
N ASP A 195 -13.02 -5.26 -13.38
CA ASP A 195 -12.45 -6.53 -12.88
C ASP A 195 -12.83 -6.73 -11.41
N MET A 196 -14.05 -7.20 -11.18
CA MET A 196 -14.59 -7.46 -9.85
C MET A 196 -13.86 -8.60 -9.14
N ASP A 197 -13.29 -9.56 -9.87
CA ASP A 197 -12.53 -10.66 -9.29
C ASP A 197 -11.25 -10.14 -8.62
N TYR A 198 -10.55 -9.21 -9.26
CA TYR A 198 -9.39 -8.54 -8.67
C TYR A 198 -9.77 -7.63 -7.50
N LEU A 199 -10.91 -6.93 -7.59
CA LEU A 199 -11.35 -5.97 -6.58
C LEU A 199 -11.92 -6.62 -5.32
N GLN A 200 -12.36 -7.88 -5.37
CA GLN A 200 -13.04 -8.55 -4.26
C GLN A 200 -12.33 -8.40 -2.89
N PRO A 201 -11.00 -8.53 -2.77
CA PRO A 201 -10.32 -8.32 -1.49
C PRO A 201 -10.47 -6.88 -0.96
N MET A 202 -10.50 -5.87 -1.83
CA MET A 202 -10.68 -4.48 -1.43
C MET A 202 -12.10 -4.22 -0.93
N LEU A 203 -13.10 -4.88 -1.52
CA LEU A 203 -14.48 -4.84 -1.02
C LEU A 203 -14.57 -5.51 0.37
N ASP A 204 -13.97 -6.68 0.55
CA ASP A 204 -13.96 -7.38 1.83
C ASP A 204 -13.26 -6.56 2.92
N MET A 205 -12.18 -5.86 2.57
CA MET A 205 -11.45 -4.98 3.49
C MET A 205 -12.24 -3.74 3.92
N ALA A 206 -13.27 -3.31 3.16
CA ALA A 206 -14.14 -2.21 3.57
C ALA A 206 -14.88 -2.49 4.89
N ALA A 207 -15.09 -3.77 5.23
CA ALA A 207 -15.70 -4.18 6.49
C ALA A 207 -14.75 -4.09 7.70
N CYS A 208 -13.44 -3.87 7.48
CA CYS A 208 -12.44 -3.83 8.53
C CYS A 208 -12.12 -2.40 8.94
N ASN A 209 -12.65 -1.97 10.09
CA ASN A 209 -12.47 -0.62 10.62
C ASN A 209 -11.47 -0.52 11.80
N LEU A 210 -10.88 -1.65 12.21
CA LEU A 210 -9.94 -1.72 13.33
C LEU A 210 -8.81 -2.69 13.01
N ALA A 211 -7.57 -2.24 13.16
CA ALA A 211 -6.42 -3.10 12.96
C ALA A 211 -5.29 -2.83 13.97
N CYS A 212 -4.48 -3.86 14.21
CA CYS A 212 -3.35 -3.83 15.13
C CYS A 212 -2.37 -4.96 14.83
N GLY A 213 -1.10 -4.81 15.21
CA GLY A 213 -0.15 -5.95 15.21
C GLY A 213 -0.61 -7.13 16.09
N CYS A 214 -1.51 -6.88 17.05
CA CYS A 214 -2.15 -7.93 17.85
C CYS A 214 -3.04 -8.87 17.03
N ASP A 215 -3.51 -8.44 15.85
CA ASP A 215 -4.38 -9.26 14.99
C ASP A 215 -3.66 -10.52 14.51
N LEU A 216 -2.34 -10.47 14.36
CA LEU A 216 -1.55 -11.67 14.06
C LEU A 216 -1.68 -12.70 15.18
N GLN A 217 -1.70 -12.26 16.44
CA GLN A 217 -1.88 -13.18 17.55
C GLN A 217 -3.30 -13.73 17.58
N THR A 218 -4.31 -12.85 17.55
CA THR A 218 -5.72 -13.25 17.73
C THR A 218 -6.28 -14.01 16.53
N ASN A 219 -5.92 -13.61 15.30
CA ASN A 219 -6.52 -14.13 14.08
C ASN A 219 -5.66 -15.19 13.38
N VAL A 220 -4.36 -15.31 13.68
CA VAL A 220 -3.46 -16.23 12.96
C VAL A 220 -2.77 -17.21 13.91
N VAL A 221 -2.02 -16.73 14.91
CA VAL A 221 -1.23 -17.59 15.81
C VAL A 221 -2.14 -18.42 16.72
N SER A 222 -3.06 -17.78 17.45
CA SER A 222 -3.99 -18.45 18.36
C SER A 222 -4.96 -19.39 17.64
N LYS A 223 -5.17 -19.19 16.33
CA LYS A 223 -5.96 -20.08 15.46
C LYS A 223 -5.14 -21.22 14.83
N ALA A 224 -3.87 -21.36 15.23
CA ALA A 224 -2.94 -22.37 14.70
C ALA A 224 -2.73 -22.29 13.17
N LEU A 225 -2.90 -21.11 12.57
CA LEU A 225 -2.69 -20.89 11.14
C LEU A 225 -1.25 -20.44 10.81
N CYS A 226 -0.54 -19.89 11.80
CA CYS A 226 0.80 -19.34 11.60
C CYS A 226 1.83 -20.42 11.23
N CYS A 227 2.46 -20.28 10.07
CA CYS A 227 3.57 -21.13 9.62
C CYS A 227 4.96 -20.48 9.77
N GLY A 228 5.07 -19.29 10.37
CA GLY A 228 6.35 -18.64 10.64
C GLY A 228 7.09 -18.09 9.41
N CYS A 229 6.39 -17.78 8.31
CA CYS A 229 7.01 -17.33 7.05
C CYS A 229 7.67 -15.94 7.10
N GLY A 230 7.33 -15.08 8.07
CA GLY A 230 7.91 -13.74 8.21
C GLY A 230 7.31 -12.63 7.33
N THR A 231 6.33 -12.91 6.47
CA THR A 231 5.71 -11.89 5.59
C THR A 231 5.15 -10.69 6.34
N CYS A 232 4.58 -10.91 7.53
CA CYS A 232 4.07 -9.85 8.39
C CYS A 232 5.17 -8.89 8.90
N VAL A 233 6.38 -9.40 9.14
CA VAL A 233 7.55 -8.58 9.53
C VAL A 233 8.04 -7.76 8.34
N LEU A 234 8.12 -8.39 7.16
CA LEU A 234 8.52 -7.72 5.91
C LEU A 234 7.57 -6.56 5.56
N ALA A 235 6.27 -6.77 5.70
CA ALA A 235 5.26 -5.78 5.36
C ALA A 235 5.11 -4.63 6.38
N CYS A 236 5.72 -4.71 7.57
CA CYS A 236 5.50 -3.73 8.63
C CYS A 236 6.28 -2.43 8.36
N PRO A 237 5.62 -1.29 8.06
CA PRO A 237 6.32 -0.07 7.65
C PRO A 237 7.18 0.52 8.77
N THR A 238 6.77 0.33 10.03
CA THR A 238 7.47 0.89 11.20
C THR A 238 8.45 -0.08 11.84
N ARG A 239 8.64 -1.29 11.29
CA ARG A 239 9.44 -2.37 11.90
C ARG A 239 9.02 -2.63 13.36
N ALA A 240 7.71 -2.67 13.59
CA ALA A 240 7.13 -2.96 14.89
C ALA A 240 7.03 -4.47 15.19
N LEU A 241 7.40 -5.31 14.23
CA LEU A 241 7.37 -6.76 14.34
C LEU A 241 8.77 -7.34 14.14
N GLU A 242 9.05 -8.43 14.84
CA GLU A 242 10.25 -9.25 14.69
C GLU A 242 9.86 -10.74 14.76
N MET A 243 10.74 -11.64 14.31
CA MET A 243 10.52 -13.09 14.47
C MET A 243 11.33 -13.61 15.67
N VAL A 244 10.64 -14.18 16.66
CA VAL A 244 11.24 -14.87 17.81
C VAL A 244 10.79 -16.31 17.78
N GLU A 245 11.75 -17.25 17.71
CA GLU A 245 11.46 -18.70 17.66
C GLU A 245 10.45 -19.09 16.56
N GLY A 246 10.51 -18.42 15.40
CA GLY A 246 9.60 -18.66 14.28
C GLY A 246 8.16 -18.16 14.50
N ARG A 247 7.94 -17.22 15.44
CA ARG A 247 6.66 -16.55 15.68
C ARG A 247 6.82 -15.02 15.67
N PRO A 248 5.79 -14.27 15.24
CA PRO A 248 5.83 -12.81 15.26
C PRO A 248 5.76 -12.28 16.71
N SER A 249 6.74 -11.46 17.09
CA SER A 249 6.76 -10.68 18.33
C SER A 249 6.40 -9.22 18.01
N HIS A 250 5.53 -8.61 18.80
CA HIS A 250 4.91 -7.31 18.52
C HIS A 250 5.34 -6.21 19.50
N ASN A 251 6.08 -5.23 18.98
CA ASN A 251 6.45 -4.01 19.69
C ASN A 251 5.35 -2.95 19.58
N LYS A 252 4.53 -2.86 20.63
CA LYS A 252 3.39 -1.93 20.72
C LYS A 252 3.79 -0.46 20.61
N ASN A 253 5.02 -0.09 20.98
CA ASN A 253 5.46 1.31 20.96
C ASN A 253 5.76 1.83 19.56
N ARG A 254 5.98 0.92 18.58
CA ARG A 254 6.23 1.27 17.17
C ARG A 254 5.03 1.01 16.28
N CYS A 255 4.04 0.27 16.78
CA CYS A 255 2.86 -0.11 16.01
C CYS A 255 1.97 1.12 15.79
N ILE A 256 1.64 1.40 14.53
CA ILE A 256 0.77 2.51 14.15
C ILE A 256 -0.65 2.08 13.82
N LYS A 257 -1.04 0.84 14.16
CA LYS A 257 -2.40 0.31 13.95
C LYS A 257 -2.89 0.39 12.48
N CYS A 258 -1.99 0.28 11.51
CA CYS A 258 -2.33 0.33 10.09
C CYS A 258 -2.89 -0.98 9.51
N GLY A 259 -2.67 -2.12 10.17
CA GLY A 259 -3.15 -3.43 9.71
C GLY A 259 -2.37 -4.09 8.57
N ALA A 260 -1.36 -3.42 7.99
CA ALA A 260 -0.55 -3.95 6.89
C ALA A 260 -0.03 -5.39 7.13
N CYS A 261 0.43 -5.68 8.35
CA CYS A 261 0.92 -7.00 8.71
C CYS A 261 -0.14 -8.12 8.58
N SER A 262 -1.40 -7.81 8.86
CA SER A 262 -2.52 -8.73 8.75
C SER A 262 -2.99 -8.84 7.31
N VAL A 263 -3.01 -7.72 6.58
CA VAL A 263 -3.34 -7.67 5.15
C VAL A 263 -2.40 -8.54 4.34
N HIS A 264 -1.09 -8.47 4.58
CA HIS A 264 -0.11 -9.24 3.82
C HIS A 264 0.12 -10.67 4.35
N CYS A 265 -0.53 -11.06 5.44
CA CYS A 265 -0.36 -12.41 5.96
C CYS A 265 -1.04 -13.42 5.01
N PRO A 266 -0.33 -14.42 4.45
CA PRO A 266 -0.94 -15.38 3.51
C PRO A 266 -1.93 -16.34 4.18
N ARG A 267 -2.18 -16.16 5.48
CA ARG A 267 -3.05 -16.99 6.31
C ARG A 267 -4.28 -16.25 6.83
N THR A 268 -4.40 -14.94 6.55
CA THR A 268 -5.63 -14.18 6.82
C THR A 268 -6.61 -14.32 5.65
N TRP A 269 -6.09 -14.20 4.43
CA TRP A 269 -6.77 -14.48 3.17
C TRP A 269 -5.73 -14.93 2.14
N PHE A 270 -6.15 -15.65 1.09
CA PHE A 270 -5.24 -16.17 0.08
C PHE A 270 -5.94 -16.25 -1.30
N PRO A 271 -5.70 -15.29 -2.20
CA PRO A 271 -6.36 -15.22 -3.51
C PRO A 271 -5.68 -16.16 -4.51
N ALA A 272 -5.82 -17.48 -4.32
CA ALA A 272 -5.09 -18.49 -5.09
C ALA A 272 -5.29 -18.39 -6.60
N GLU A 273 -6.53 -18.17 -7.05
CA GLU A 273 -6.87 -18.13 -8.47
C GLU A 273 -6.29 -16.89 -9.16
N GLN A 274 -6.35 -15.72 -8.53
CA GLN A 274 -5.71 -14.52 -9.07
C GLN A 274 -4.18 -14.66 -9.11
N ILE A 275 -3.57 -15.25 -8.07
CA ILE A 275 -2.12 -15.50 -8.05
C ILE A 275 -1.70 -16.43 -9.19
N LYS A 276 -2.45 -17.51 -9.45
CA LYS A 276 -2.16 -18.42 -10.56
C LYS A 276 -2.31 -17.73 -11.92
N LYS A 277 -3.38 -16.93 -12.09
CA LYS A 277 -3.62 -16.13 -13.30
C LYS A 277 -2.45 -15.20 -13.59
N ASP A 278 -1.96 -14.48 -12.56
CA ASP A 278 -0.83 -13.55 -12.70
C ASP A 278 0.49 -14.28 -13.01
N LEU A 279 0.66 -15.52 -12.55
CA LEU A 279 1.86 -16.34 -12.78
C LEU A 279 1.78 -17.23 -14.03
N GLY A 280 0.63 -17.30 -14.70
CA GLY A 280 0.40 -18.23 -15.83
C GLY A 280 0.47 -19.71 -15.44
N LEU A 281 0.12 -20.06 -14.20
CA LEU A 281 0.15 -21.41 -13.62
C LEU A 281 -1.21 -22.13 -13.66
#